data_AF-A0A511BEX7-F1
#
_entry.id   AF-A0A511BEX7-F1
#
_cell.length_a   1.000
_cell.length_b   1.000
_cell.length_c   1.000
_cell.angle_alpha   90.00
_cell.angle_beta   90.00
_cell.angle_gamma   90.00
#
_symmetry.space_group_name_H-M   'P 1'
#
loop_
_entity.id
_entity.type
_entity.pdbx_description
1 polymer ?
#
loop_
_entity_poly.entity_id
_entity_poly.type
_entity_poly.pdbx_seq_one_letter_code
_entity_poly.pdbx_strand_id
1 'polypeptide(L)'
;MTFRFLPLGLLVMLAACGNRYEYSRASFNGPLQCAPYARERTGLKLRGSAASWWGQSSGRYAHTHTPRPGEVLVFRATSRVPSGHVSIVRRQVSDRTILVDHANWEPGRIDRAVPVTDVSASNDWTQVRVWWAPVHGLGRRSYPTYGFISPRDSDDSS
;
A
#
# COMPACT_ATOMS: atom_id res chain seq x y z
N MET A 1 48.51 48.17 -27.53
CA MET A 1 48.43 46.73 -27.89
C MET A 1 48.95 45.97 -26.67
N THR A 2 48.23 45.12 -25.94
CA THR A 2 47.08 44.26 -26.27
C THR A 2 46.41 43.88 -24.95
N PHE A 3 45.08 44.01 -24.86
CA PHE A 3 44.26 43.58 -23.72
C PHE A 3 44.31 42.05 -23.56
N ARG A 4 44.43 41.56 -22.33
CA ARG A 4 44.18 40.14 -22.01
C ARG A 4 43.11 40.06 -20.93
N PHE A 5 41.87 39.93 -21.38
CA PHE A 5 40.70 39.65 -20.54
C PHE A 5 40.83 38.23 -19.98
N LEU A 6 40.77 38.10 -18.66
CA LEU A 6 40.58 36.81 -17.98
C LEU A 6 39.08 36.70 -17.66
N PRO A 7 38.30 35.80 -18.29
CA PRO A 7 36.90 35.67 -17.96
C PRO A 7 36.75 34.90 -16.66
N LEU A 8 36.02 35.54 -15.75
CA LEU A 8 35.44 35.05 -14.52
C LEU A 8 34.78 33.66 -14.74
N GLY A 9 35.40 32.62 -14.18
CA GLY A 9 34.81 31.27 -14.13
C GLY A 9 33.68 31.22 -13.08
N LEU A 10 32.47 31.55 -13.50
CA LEU A 10 31.26 31.36 -12.69
C LEU A 10 30.93 29.86 -12.63
N LEU A 11 31.35 29.20 -11.54
CA LEU A 11 30.92 27.84 -11.21
C LEU A 11 29.45 27.88 -10.78
N VAL A 12 28.54 27.70 -11.74
CA VAL A 12 27.11 27.49 -11.47
C VAL A 12 26.96 26.09 -10.87
N MET A 13 26.95 26.01 -9.54
CA MET A 13 26.50 24.82 -8.82
C MET A 13 25.00 24.68 -9.01
N LEU A 14 24.58 23.97 -10.06
CA LEU A 14 23.21 23.47 -10.16
C LEU A 14 23.01 22.45 -9.04
N ALA A 15 22.48 22.91 -7.91
CA ALA A 15 21.86 22.05 -6.92
C ALA A 15 20.68 21.35 -7.58
N ALA A 16 20.91 20.15 -8.10
CA ALA A 16 19.85 19.28 -8.57
C ALA A 16 18.99 18.90 -7.37
N CYS A 17 17.91 19.64 -7.14
CA CYS A 17 16.78 19.22 -6.31
C CYS A 17 16.03 18.07 -7.01
N GLY A 18 16.75 16.98 -7.30
CA GLY A 18 16.16 15.75 -7.78
C GLY A 18 15.60 15.02 -6.58
N ASN A 19 14.29 15.13 -6.36
CA ASN A 19 13.57 14.25 -5.45
C ASN A 19 13.62 12.83 -6.06
N ARG A 20 14.73 12.11 -5.83
CA ARG A 20 14.91 10.75 -6.32
C ARG A 20 14.00 9.87 -5.47
N TYR A 21 12.78 9.62 -5.97
CA TYR A 21 12.04 8.43 -5.57
C TYR A 21 12.90 7.24 -6.00
N GLU A 22 13.74 6.78 -5.09
CA GLU A 22 14.63 5.65 -5.32
C GLU A 22 13.76 4.41 -5.45
N TYR A 23 13.53 3.98 -6.69
CA TYR A 23 12.86 2.74 -6.99
C TYR A 23 13.61 1.62 -6.26
N SER A 24 12.92 0.90 -5.38
CA SER A 24 13.57 -0.14 -4.61
C SER A 24 14.18 -1.19 -5.55
N ARG A 25 15.48 -1.43 -5.38
CA ARG A 25 16.20 -2.52 -6.04
C ARG A 25 16.01 -3.87 -5.34
N ALA A 26 15.22 -3.91 -4.27
CA ALA A 26 14.97 -5.13 -3.53
C ALA A 26 14.09 -6.11 -4.33
N SER A 27 14.14 -7.38 -3.95
CA SER A 27 13.28 -8.44 -4.49
C SER A 27 11.93 -8.48 -3.77
N PHE A 28 10.85 -8.78 -4.52
CA PHE A 28 9.54 -9.08 -3.93
C PHE A 28 9.55 -10.33 -3.04
N ASN A 29 10.55 -11.20 -3.16
CA ASN A 29 10.70 -12.40 -2.33
C ASN A 29 11.66 -12.18 -1.14
N GLY A 30 11.93 -10.93 -0.77
CA GLY A 30 12.77 -10.59 0.37
C GLY A 30 12.16 -10.98 1.74
N PRO A 31 12.90 -10.75 2.84
CA PRO A 31 12.43 -11.10 4.19
C PRO A 31 11.22 -10.26 4.65
N LEU A 32 11.06 -9.04 4.12
CA LEU A 32 9.93 -8.17 4.42
C LEU A 32 8.74 -8.51 3.52
N GLN A 33 7.61 -8.85 4.13
CA GLN A 33 6.39 -9.29 3.43
C GLN A 33 5.13 -8.68 4.05
N CYS A 34 4.09 -8.50 3.24
CA CYS A 34 2.84 -7.87 3.68
C CYS A 34 2.11 -8.64 4.77
N ALA A 35 2.00 -9.97 4.64
CA ALA A 35 1.24 -10.81 5.57
C ALA A 35 1.90 -10.94 6.96
N PRO A 36 3.22 -11.21 7.10
CA PRO A 36 3.89 -11.14 8.39
C PRO A 36 3.80 -9.76 9.05
N TYR A 37 4.01 -8.68 8.29
CA TYR A 37 3.86 -7.32 8.78
C TYR A 37 2.44 -7.07 9.30
N ALA A 38 1.42 -7.39 8.51
CA ALA A 38 0.03 -7.18 8.91
C ALA A 38 -0.31 -7.95 10.19
N ARG A 39 0.11 -9.22 10.28
CA ARG A 39 -0.10 -10.07 11.45
C ARG A 39 0.54 -9.49 12.72
N GLU A 40 1.77 -9.00 12.62
CA GLU A 40 2.48 -8.40 13.75
C GLU A 40 1.75 -7.16 14.27
N ARG A 41 1.25 -6.32 13.36
CA ARG A 41 0.64 -5.04 13.70
C ARG A 41 -0.82 -5.12 14.14
N THR A 42 -1.57 -6.12 13.69
CA THR A 42 -3.01 -6.28 14.01
C THR A 42 -3.31 -7.41 14.98
N GLY A 43 -2.36 -8.33 15.19
CA GLY A 43 -2.54 -9.49 16.05
C GLY A 43 -3.31 -10.65 15.41
N LEU A 44 -3.78 -10.52 14.15
CA LEU A 44 -4.48 -11.59 13.41
C LEU A 44 -3.65 -12.87 13.36
N LYS A 45 -4.21 -13.99 13.82
CA LYS A 45 -3.52 -15.30 13.86
C LYS A 45 -3.72 -16.07 12.54
N LEU A 46 -3.42 -15.40 11.42
CA LEU A 46 -3.51 -15.93 10.05
C LEU A 46 -2.12 -16.11 9.44
N ARG A 47 -1.93 -17.14 8.60
CA ARG A 47 -0.62 -17.49 8.00
C ARG A 47 -0.78 -17.86 6.52
N GLY A 48 0.34 -18.06 5.83
CA GLY A 48 0.34 -18.39 4.40
C GLY A 48 0.14 -17.17 3.49
N SER A 49 -0.33 -17.43 2.27
CA SER A 49 -0.56 -16.39 1.26
C SER A 49 -1.63 -15.40 1.73
N ALA A 50 -1.43 -14.13 1.39
CA ALA A 50 -2.34 -13.05 1.78
C ALA A 50 -3.78 -13.29 1.29
N ALA A 51 -3.97 -13.75 0.05
CA ALA A 51 -5.30 -14.06 -0.48
C ALA A 51 -6.04 -15.15 0.32
N SER A 52 -5.31 -16.13 0.86
CA SER A 52 -5.92 -17.22 1.65
C SER A 52 -6.47 -16.77 3.01
N TRP A 53 -6.07 -15.58 3.48
CA TRP A 53 -6.56 -15.05 4.76
C TRP A 53 -8.06 -14.84 4.78
N TRP A 54 -8.68 -14.52 3.64
CA TRP A 54 -10.13 -14.37 3.55
C TRP A 54 -10.86 -15.66 3.95
N GLY A 55 -10.49 -16.80 3.35
CA GLY A 55 -11.09 -18.09 3.71
C GLY A 55 -10.73 -18.56 5.12
N GLN A 56 -9.49 -18.34 5.56
CA GLN A 56 -9.04 -18.74 6.90
C GLN A 56 -9.69 -17.95 8.05
N SER A 57 -10.18 -16.75 7.76
CA SER A 57 -10.80 -15.88 8.76
C SER A 57 -12.30 -16.12 8.93
N SER A 58 -12.94 -16.82 7.99
CA SER A 58 -14.35 -17.19 8.10
C SER A 58 -14.64 -17.89 9.43
N GLY A 59 -15.64 -17.38 10.16
CA GLY A 59 -16.05 -17.90 11.47
C GLY A 59 -15.08 -17.59 12.62
N ARG A 60 -13.99 -16.85 12.38
CA ARG A 60 -12.99 -16.48 13.40
C ARG A 60 -12.79 -14.97 13.54
N TYR A 61 -12.99 -14.24 12.45
CA TYR A 61 -12.89 -12.78 12.39
C TYR A 61 -14.02 -12.25 11.53
N ALA A 62 -14.53 -11.05 11.86
CA ALA A 62 -15.60 -10.45 11.08
C ALA A 62 -15.11 -10.00 9.70
N HIS A 63 -15.94 -10.23 8.69
CA HIS A 63 -15.78 -9.69 7.34
C HIS A 63 -16.67 -8.48 7.16
N THR A 64 -16.13 -7.40 6.61
CA THR A 64 -16.88 -6.17 6.36
C THR A 64 -16.47 -5.54 5.04
N HIS A 65 -17.33 -4.68 4.50
CA HIS A 65 -17.04 -3.80 3.36
C HIS A 65 -16.96 -2.33 3.77
N THR A 66 -17.08 -2.03 5.07
CA THR A 66 -16.93 -0.68 5.61
C THR A 66 -15.57 -0.55 6.28
N PRO A 67 -14.65 0.27 5.73
CA PRO A 67 -13.30 0.36 6.27
C PRO A 67 -13.29 1.06 7.63
N ARG A 68 -12.62 0.46 8.62
CA ARG A 68 -12.32 1.07 9.92
C ARG A 68 -10.83 1.00 10.25
N PRO A 69 -10.28 1.95 11.03
CA PRO A 69 -8.90 1.89 11.48
C PRO A 69 -8.53 0.55 12.12
N GLY A 70 -7.41 -0.03 11.70
CA GLY A 70 -6.90 -1.31 12.18
C GLY A 70 -7.40 -2.54 11.41
N GLU A 71 -8.43 -2.40 10.58
CA GLU A 71 -8.89 -3.50 9.71
C GLU A 71 -7.88 -3.80 8.60
N VAL A 72 -7.94 -5.03 8.09
CA VAL A 72 -7.04 -5.51 7.04
C VAL A 72 -7.80 -5.70 5.73
N LEU A 73 -7.52 -4.87 4.74
CA LEU A 73 -8.00 -5.04 3.37
C LEU A 73 -7.27 -6.22 2.72
N VAL A 74 -8.01 -7.17 2.16
CA VAL A 74 -7.46 -8.38 1.52
C VAL A 74 -7.61 -8.31 0.01
N PHE A 75 -6.48 -8.30 -0.70
CA PHE A 75 -6.41 -8.34 -2.15
C PHE A 75 -6.49 -9.79 -2.63
N ARG A 76 -7.21 -10.03 -3.73
CA ARG A 76 -7.26 -11.36 -4.35
C ARG A 76 -5.94 -11.67 -5.05
N ALA A 77 -5.65 -12.96 -5.20
CA ALA A 77 -4.55 -13.42 -6.04
C ALA A 77 -4.81 -13.05 -7.51
N THR A 78 -3.77 -12.57 -8.18
CA THR A 78 -3.78 -12.29 -9.63
C THR A 78 -2.46 -12.73 -10.24
N SER A 79 -2.35 -12.78 -11.57
CA SER A 79 -1.08 -13.12 -12.25
C SER A 79 0.09 -12.22 -11.86
N ARG A 80 -0.17 -10.97 -11.45
CA ARG A 80 0.86 -10.00 -11.03
C ARG A 80 1.10 -9.97 -9.53
N VAL A 81 0.14 -10.46 -8.74
CA VAL A 81 0.22 -10.55 -7.29
C VAL A 81 -0.25 -11.96 -6.89
N PRO A 82 0.57 -13.00 -7.14
CA PRO A 82 0.10 -14.40 -7.09
C PRO A 82 -0.32 -14.85 -5.70
N SER A 83 0.30 -14.31 -4.65
CA SER A 83 -0.06 -14.60 -3.26
C SER A 83 -1.19 -13.73 -2.72
N GLY A 84 -1.75 -12.83 -3.54
CA GLY A 84 -2.56 -11.71 -3.07
C GLY A 84 -1.73 -10.71 -2.27
N HIS A 85 -2.41 -9.78 -1.60
CA HIS A 85 -1.79 -8.76 -0.76
C HIS A 85 -2.70 -8.40 0.41
N VAL A 86 -2.13 -7.83 1.47
CA VAL A 86 -2.91 -7.26 2.58
C VAL A 86 -2.38 -5.88 2.94
N SER A 87 -3.28 -4.99 3.34
CA SER A 87 -2.93 -3.67 3.84
C SER A 87 -3.79 -3.29 5.04
N ILE A 88 -3.20 -2.60 6.01
CA ILE A 88 -3.89 -2.18 7.24
C ILE A 88 -4.46 -0.79 7.06
N VAL A 89 -5.75 -0.63 7.33
CA VAL A 89 -6.42 0.67 7.30
C VAL A 89 -5.88 1.54 8.44
N ARG A 90 -5.32 2.71 8.11
CA ARG A 90 -5.02 3.74 9.11
C ARG A 90 -6.25 4.57 9.43
N ARG A 91 -6.92 5.06 8.39
CA ARG A 91 -8.15 5.86 8.46
C ARG A 91 -8.80 5.99 7.09
N GLN A 92 -10.10 6.26 7.09
CA GLN A 92 -10.82 6.70 5.91
C GLN A 92 -10.71 8.23 5.76
N VAL A 93 -10.51 8.70 4.54
CA VAL A 93 -10.39 10.14 4.23
C VAL A 93 -11.46 10.64 3.25
N SER A 94 -12.17 9.72 2.59
CA SER A 94 -13.42 9.98 1.89
C SER A 94 -14.22 8.68 1.74
N ASP A 95 -15.45 8.77 1.25
CA ASP A 95 -16.31 7.61 0.99
C ASP A 95 -15.63 6.51 0.16
N ARG A 96 -14.67 6.91 -0.70
CA ARG A 96 -13.96 6.02 -1.61
C ARG A 96 -12.46 5.92 -1.34
N THR A 97 -11.90 6.60 -0.35
CA THR A 97 -10.44 6.59 -0.16
C THR A 97 -10.08 6.36 1.30
N ILE A 98 -9.18 5.40 1.50
CA ILE A 98 -8.54 5.09 2.77
C ILE A 98 -7.05 5.34 2.67
N LEU A 99 -6.43 5.64 3.81
CA LEU A 99 -4.98 5.59 3.94
C LEU A 99 -4.59 4.27 4.58
N VAL A 100 -3.60 3.58 4.02
CA VAL A 100 -3.16 2.28 4.51
C VAL A 100 -1.68 2.25 4.85
N ASP A 101 -1.32 1.33 5.74
CA ASP A 101 0.05 0.87 5.91
C ASP A 101 0.18 -0.54 5.31
N HIS A 102 1.25 -0.78 4.56
CA HIS A 102 1.59 -2.12 4.10
C HIS A 102 3.09 -2.28 3.91
N ALA A 103 3.53 -3.54 3.85
CA ALA A 103 4.90 -3.88 3.54
C ALA A 103 4.98 -4.52 2.15
N ASN A 104 6.09 -4.30 1.46
CA ASN A 104 6.45 -4.99 0.21
C ASN A 104 5.45 -4.78 -0.95
N TRP A 105 4.67 -3.69 -0.93
CA TRP A 105 3.94 -3.23 -2.13
C TRP A 105 4.94 -2.67 -3.14
N GLU A 106 5.83 -1.81 -2.64
CA GLU A 106 7.14 -1.59 -3.23
C GLU A 106 8.15 -2.56 -2.58
N PRO A 107 8.97 -3.30 -3.37
CA PRO A 107 9.88 -4.30 -2.83
C PRO A 107 10.70 -3.82 -1.64
N GLY A 108 10.74 -4.57 -0.55
CA GLY A 108 11.61 -4.27 0.60
C GLY A 108 11.31 -2.97 1.36
N ARG A 109 10.14 -2.34 1.15
CA ARG A 109 9.73 -1.12 1.86
C ARG A 109 8.48 -1.34 2.71
N ILE A 110 8.37 -0.57 3.79
CA ILE A 110 7.12 -0.37 4.53
C ILE A 110 6.59 1.00 4.13
N ASP A 111 5.48 1.02 3.40
CA ASP A 111 4.82 2.26 3.03
C ASP A 111 3.72 2.58 4.04
N ARG A 112 3.66 3.85 4.44
CA ARG A 112 2.73 4.34 5.44
C ARG A 112 1.84 5.42 4.87
N ALA A 113 0.59 5.42 5.31
CA ALA A 113 -0.43 6.37 4.87
C ALA A 113 -0.58 6.46 3.34
N VAL A 114 -0.47 5.32 2.66
CA VAL A 114 -0.64 5.22 1.21
C VAL A 114 -2.13 5.34 0.86
N PRO A 115 -2.53 6.25 -0.03
CA PRO A 115 -3.91 6.29 -0.49
C PRO A 115 -4.30 5.04 -1.28
N VAL A 116 -5.43 4.45 -0.92
CA VAL A 116 -6.09 3.38 -1.67
C VAL A 116 -7.52 3.85 -1.96
N THR A 117 -7.89 3.84 -3.23
CA THR A 117 -9.18 4.34 -3.70
C THR A 117 -10.03 3.19 -4.22
N ASP A 118 -11.26 3.08 -3.73
CA ASP A 118 -12.30 2.22 -4.29
C ASP A 118 -12.73 2.71 -5.68
N VAL A 119 -12.61 1.82 -6.66
CA VAL A 119 -13.03 2.04 -8.04
C VAL A 119 -14.10 1.04 -8.48
N SER A 120 -14.68 0.27 -7.54
CA SER A 120 -15.83 -0.59 -7.79
C SER A 120 -17.04 0.25 -8.20
N ALA A 121 -17.86 -0.32 -9.09
CA ALA A 121 -19.11 0.32 -9.54
C ALA A 121 -20.10 0.49 -8.37
N SER A 122 -20.12 -0.47 -7.44
CA SER A 122 -21.04 -0.56 -6.31
C SER A 122 -20.60 0.19 -5.04
N ASN A 123 -19.39 0.76 -5.02
CA ASN A 123 -18.82 1.36 -3.80
C ASN A 123 -18.67 0.37 -2.63
N ASP A 124 -18.36 -0.89 -2.95
CA ASP A 124 -18.29 -2.00 -2.02
C ASP A 124 -16.85 -2.47 -1.78
N TRP A 125 -15.87 -1.66 -2.18
CA TRP A 125 -14.44 -1.94 -2.05
C TRP A 125 -13.94 -3.16 -2.80
N THR A 126 -14.75 -3.85 -3.60
CA THR A 126 -14.38 -5.08 -4.32
C THR A 126 -13.29 -4.87 -5.38
N GLN A 127 -13.01 -3.61 -5.74
CA GLN A 127 -11.96 -3.26 -6.67
C GLN A 127 -11.31 -1.93 -6.27
N VAL A 128 -9.99 -1.93 -6.09
CA VAL A 128 -9.25 -0.75 -5.64
C VAL A 128 -8.11 -0.38 -6.59
N ARG A 129 -7.67 0.88 -6.52
CA ARG A 129 -6.39 1.32 -7.05
C ARG A 129 -5.54 1.85 -5.90
N VAL A 130 -4.25 1.60 -5.98
CA VAL A 130 -3.28 2.03 -4.97
C VAL A 130 -2.50 3.20 -5.53
N TRP A 131 -2.28 4.23 -4.72
CA TRP A 131 -1.38 5.33 -5.07
C TRP A 131 0.00 4.80 -5.43
N TRP A 132 0.60 5.40 -6.44
CA TRP A 132 1.90 5.00 -6.95
C TRP A 132 2.84 6.21 -6.97
N ALA A 133 3.77 6.22 -6.02
CA ALA A 133 4.67 7.35 -5.81
C ALA A 133 5.41 7.80 -7.09
N PRO A 134 5.93 6.90 -7.95
CA PRO A 134 6.63 7.29 -9.19
C PRO A 134 5.81 8.08 -10.20
N VAL A 135 4.47 8.00 -10.18
CA VAL A 135 3.60 8.78 -11.09
C VAL A 135 2.86 9.91 -10.37
N HIS A 136 3.15 10.14 -9.07
CA HIS A 136 2.49 11.14 -8.26
C HIS A 136 0.96 11.09 -8.36
N GLY A 137 0.42 9.88 -8.39
CA GLY A 137 -0.99 9.69 -8.72
C GLY A 137 -1.49 8.31 -8.36
N LEU A 138 -2.79 8.13 -8.60
CA LEU A 138 -3.42 6.83 -8.49
C LEU A 138 -2.85 5.90 -9.56
N GLY A 139 -2.39 4.72 -9.16
CA GLY A 139 -1.86 3.73 -10.09
C GLY A 139 -2.92 3.34 -11.13
N ARG A 140 -2.50 3.15 -12.38
CA ARG A 140 -3.43 2.79 -13.50
C ARG A 140 -4.12 1.44 -13.31
N ARG A 141 -3.57 0.58 -12.46
CA ARG A 141 -4.02 -0.81 -12.27
C ARG A 141 -5.08 -0.89 -11.20
N SER A 142 -6.21 -1.48 -11.56
CA SER A 142 -7.23 -1.89 -10.60
C SER A 142 -6.90 -3.29 -10.08
N TYR A 143 -7.05 -3.49 -8.77
CA TYR A 143 -6.81 -4.74 -8.08
C TYR A 143 -8.10 -5.22 -7.44
N PRO A 144 -8.53 -6.47 -7.69
CA PRO A 144 -9.68 -7.03 -7.01
C PRO A 144 -9.36 -7.32 -5.54
N THR A 145 -10.33 -7.11 -4.67
CA THR A 145 -10.23 -7.40 -3.24
C THR A 145 -11.38 -8.32 -2.82
N TYR A 146 -11.31 -8.84 -1.60
CA TYR A 146 -12.43 -9.51 -0.97
C TYR A 146 -13.23 -8.58 -0.05
N GLY A 147 -12.55 -7.64 0.61
CA GLY A 147 -13.11 -6.80 1.66
C GLY A 147 -12.12 -6.67 2.82
N PHE A 148 -12.64 -6.37 4.00
CA PHE A 148 -11.86 -6.11 5.21
C PHE A 148 -12.06 -7.22 6.24
N ILE A 149 -10.96 -7.63 6.88
CA ILE A 149 -10.97 -8.49 8.07
C ILE A 149 -10.81 -7.60 9.30
N SER A 150 -11.75 -7.69 10.25
CA SER A 150 -11.64 -7.02 11.54
C SER A 150 -10.85 -7.88 12.54
N PRO A 151 -9.77 -7.35 13.14
CA PRO A 151 -9.08 -8.01 14.26
C PRO A 151 -9.81 -7.84 15.61
N ARG A 152 -10.83 -6.98 15.67
CA ARG A 152 -11.68 -6.80 16.86
C ARG A 152 -12.83 -7.79 16.82
N ASP A 153 -13.20 -8.32 17.98
CA ASP A 153 -14.39 -9.14 18.14
C ASP A 153 -15.63 -8.34 17.69
N SER A 154 -16.63 -9.04 17.15
CA SER A 154 -17.87 -8.45 16.65
C SER A 154 -18.69 -7.70 17.71
N ASP A 155 -18.35 -7.87 18.99
CA ASP A 155 -19.16 -7.42 20.14
C ASP A 155 -18.90 -5.96 20.53
N ASP A 156 -17.84 -5.33 20.01
CA ASP A 156 -17.44 -3.94 20.34
C ASP A 156 -18.07 -2.89 19.39
N SER A 157 -19.22 -3.22 18.78
CA SER A 157 -19.98 -2.33 17.87
C SER A 157 -21.39 -2.00 18.38
N SER A 158 -21.63 -2.11 19.70
CA SER A 158 -22.89 -1.69 20.34
C SER A 158 -22.87 -0.23 20.75
#